data_AF-A0A2D7M8P3-F1
#
_entry.id   AF-A0A2D7M8P3-F1
#
_cell.length_a   1.000
_cell.length_b   1.000
_cell.length_c   1.000
_cell.angle_alpha   90.00
_cell.angle_beta   90.00
_cell.angle_gamma   90.00
#
_symmetry.space_group_name_H-M   'P 1'
#
loop_
_entity.id
_entity.type
_entity.pdbx_description
1 polymer ?
#
loop_
_entity_poly.entity_id
_entity_poly.type
_entity_poly.pdbx_seq_one_letter_code
_entity_poly.pdbx_strand_id
1 'polypeptide(L)'
;METTDLIFTVSGTLAVLLCAFGALKQNRNNFLFGIVLFSLLPIIGEYMAYSATNNWGNLITMITFVGVAIVALPNKASYGADNLAATAIARKIGLMVLIINLFQAYIILQIREDVADHFGYMHIAIALIMIYVIIRSKTSSDFSWK
;
A
#
# COMPACT_ATOMS: atom_id res chain seq x y z
N MET A 1 -4.27 24.90 0.56
CA MET A 1 -4.32 23.51 0.07
C MET A 1 -4.85 23.56 -1.33
N GLU A 2 -4.07 23.12 -2.31
CA GLU A 2 -4.51 23.09 -3.70
C GLU A 2 -5.59 22.01 -3.90
N THR A 3 -6.44 22.15 -4.92
CA THR A 3 -7.52 21.20 -5.20
C THR A 3 -7.00 19.77 -5.36
N THR A 4 -5.82 19.61 -5.95
CA THR A 4 -5.14 18.31 -6.13
C THR A 4 -4.77 17.69 -4.79
N ASP A 5 -4.18 18.46 -3.87
CA ASP A 5 -3.84 17.99 -2.53
C ASP A 5 -5.07 17.52 -1.76
N LEU A 6 -6.19 18.25 -1.86
CA LEU A 6 -7.45 17.87 -1.23
C LEU A 6 -7.95 16.53 -1.79
N ILE A 7 -7.97 16.39 -3.12
CA ILE A 7 -8.41 15.16 -3.78
C ILE A 7 -7.53 13.99 -3.36
N PHE A 8 -6.22 14.16 -3.34
CA PHE A 8 -5.26 13.13 -2.94
C PHE A 8 -5.44 12.77 -1.45
N THR A 9 -5.63 13.75 -0.59
CA THR A 9 -5.82 13.53 0.85
C THR A 9 -7.10 12.74 1.12
N VAL A 10 -8.22 13.13 0.52
CA VAL A 10 -9.49 12.42 0.67
C VAL A 10 -9.41 11.01 0.08
N SER A 11 -8.87 10.87 -1.13
CA SER A 11 -8.78 9.58 -1.82
C SER A 11 -7.83 8.62 -1.10
N GLY A 12 -6.69 9.12 -0.63
CA GLY A 12 -5.70 8.36 0.13
C GLY A 12 -6.27 7.90 1.46
N THR A 13 -6.98 8.77 2.18
CA THR A 13 -7.66 8.42 3.42
C THR A 13 -8.71 7.33 3.18
N LEU A 14 -9.55 7.46 2.16
CA LEU A 14 -10.55 6.45 1.82
C LEU A 14 -9.92 5.10 1.45
N ALA A 15 -8.81 5.11 0.70
CA ALA A 15 -8.09 3.89 0.33
C ALA A 15 -7.45 3.21 1.56
N VAL A 16 -6.85 3.98 2.46
CA VAL A 16 -6.32 3.48 3.75
C VAL A 16 -7.44 2.87 4.59
N LEU A 17 -8.58 3.56 4.71
CA LEU A 17 -9.74 3.07 5.45
C LEU A 17 -10.31 1.79 4.83
N LEU A 18 -10.37 1.68 3.51
CA LEU A 18 -10.82 0.48 2.81
C LEU A 18 -9.87 -0.70 3.06
N CYS A 19 -8.56 -0.44 3.01
CA CYS A 19 -7.53 -1.42 3.34
C CYS A 19 -7.69 -1.91 4.79
N ALA A 20 -7.81 -0.98 5.75
CA ALA A 20 -8.02 -1.28 7.16
C ALA A 20 -9.32 -2.07 7.39
N PHE A 21 -10.42 -1.66 6.75
CA PHE A 21 -11.70 -2.35 6.83
C PHE A 21 -11.59 -3.79 6.32
N GLY A 22 -10.93 -3.99 5.16
CA GLY A 22 -10.65 -5.31 4.62
C GLY A 22 -9.83 -6.18 5.58
N ALA A 23 -8.76 -5.63 6.17
CA ALA A 23 -7.93 -6.33 7.15
C ALA A 23 -8.71 -6.72 8.42
N LEU A 24 -9.52 -5.80 8.96
CA LEU A 24 -10.31 -6.02 10.18
C LEU A 24 -11.44 -7.04 9.97
N LYS A 25 -12.11 -6.98 8.81
CA LYS A 25 -13.17 -7.93 8.44
C LYS A 25 -12.65 -9.21 7.78
N GLN A 26 -11.33 -9.32 7.64
CA GLN A 26 -10.65 -10.39 6.92
C GLN A 26 -11.20 -10.58 5.50
N ASN A 27 -11.69 -9.50 4.87
CA ASN A 27 -12.14 -9.51 3.48
C ASN A 27 -10.93 -9.20 2.60
N ARG A 28 -10.40 -10.23 1.93
CA ARG A 28 -9.16 -10.12 1.16
C ARG A 28 -9.30 -9.17 -0.02
N ASN A 29 -10.45 -9.19 -0.69
CA ASN A 29 -10.70 -8.33 -1.84
C ASN A 29 -10.67 -6.84 -1.45
N ASN A 30 -11.35 -6.45 -0.37
CA ASN A 30 -11.34 -5.07 0.08
C ASN A 30 -9.95 -4.63 0.57
N PHE A 31 -9.23 -5.52 1.27
CA PHE A 31 -7.87 -5.26 1.73
C PHE A 31 -6.93 -4.96 0.56
N LEU A 32 -6.90 -5.87 -0.42
CA LEU A 32 -6.08 -5.75 -1.62
C LEU A 32 -6.50 -4.56 -2.50
N PHE A 33 -7.80 -4.36 -2.68
CA PHE A 33 -8.31 -3.24 -3.46
C PHE A 33 -7.96 -1.89 -2.81
N GLY A 34 -8.00 -1.78 -1.48
CA GLY A 34 -7.50 -0.61 -0.76
C GLY A 34 -6.01 -0.34 -1.03
N ILE A 35 -5.16 -1.37 -1.05
CA ILE A 35 -3.74 -1.22 -1.41
C ILE A 35 -3.58 -0.75 -2.86
N VAL A 36 -4.36 -1.29 -3.79
CA VAL A 36 -4.33 -0.88 -5.21
C VAL A 36 -4.71 0.60 -5.33
N LEU A 37 -5.87 0.99 -4.79
CA LEU A 37 -6.32 2.38 -4.83
C LEU A 37 -5.31 3.33 -4.20
N PHE A 38 -4.75 2.94 -3.05
CA PHE A 38 -3.73 3.74 -2.39
C PHE A 38 -2.47 3.88 -3.25
N SER A 39 -2.04 2.82 -3.94
CA SER A 39 -0.84 2.82 -4.79
C SER A 39 -0.98 3.68 -6.05
N LEU A 40 -2.21 3.97 -6.50
CA LEU A 40 -2.42 4.89 -7.62
C LEU A 40 -2.02 6.32 -7.29
N LEU A 41 -2.13 6.75 -6.03
CA LEU A 41 -1.77 8.10 -5.62
C LEU A 41 -0.27 8.40 -5.77
N PRO A 42 0.66 7.61 -5.21
CA PRO A 42 2.09 7.82 -5.44
C PRO A 42 2.46 7.60 -6.92
N ILE A 43 1.78 6.74 -7.67
CA ILE A 43 2.02 6.64 -9.13
C ILE A 43 1.76 8.00 -9.81
N ILE A 44 0.59 8.60 -9.57
CA ILE A 44 0.22 9.88 -10.19
C ILE A 44 1.10 11.01 -9.66
N GLY A 45 1.27 11.10 -8.34
CA GLY A 45 2.05 12.17 -7.69
C GLY A 45 3.51 12.15 -8.10
N GLU A 46 4.15 10.98 -8.14
CA GLU A 46 5.55 10.85 -8.54
C GLU A 46 5.73 11.02 -10.06
N TYR A 47 4.75 10.63 -10.87
CA TYR A 47 4.76 10.95 -12.30
C TYR A 47 4.72 12.47 -12.54
N MET A 48 3.83 13.19 -11.85
CA MET A 48 3.73 14.65 -11.94
C MET A 48 5.06 15.29 -11.51
N ALA A 49 5.63 14.86 -10.39
CA ALA A 49 6.92 15.36 -9.91
C ALA A 49 8.07 15.06 -10.88
N TYR A 50 8.12 13.86 -11.47
CA TYR A 50 9.10 13.51 -12.50
C TYR A 50 8.93 14.41 -13.74
N SER A 51 7.71 14.61 -14.22
CA SER A 51 7.44 15.41 -15.42
C SER A 51 7.88 16.87 -15.26
N ALA A 52 7.82 17.40 -14.04
CA ALA A 52 8.23 18.77 -13.74
C ALA A 52 9.75 18.93 -13.54
N THR A 53 10.42 17.90 -13.02
CA THR A 53 11.81 18.02 -12.52
C THR A 53 12.84 17.17 -13.27
N ASN A 54 12.40 16.18 -14.07
CA ASN A 54 13.23 15.11 -14.63
C ASN A 54 14.06 14.34 -13.58
N ASN A 55 13.62 14.34 -12.31
CA ASN A 55 14.29 13.59 -11.25
C ASN A 55 13.94 12.10 -11.31
N TRP A 56 14.90 11.28 -11.74
CA TRP A 56 14.76 9.83 -11.86
C TRP A 56 14.34 9.11 -10.58
N GLY A 57 14.60 9.68 -9.39
CA GLY A 57 14.13 9.13 -8.12
C GLY A 57 12.60 9.02 -8.05
N ASN A 58 11.89 10.03 -8.58
CA ASN A 58 10.43 10.03 -8.66
C ASN A 58 9.96 8.95 -9.64
N LEU A 59 10.63 8.78 -10.79
CA LEU A 59 10.28 7.73 -11.76
C LEU A 59 10.47 6.31 -11.19
N ILE A 60 11.56 6.07 -10.46
CA ILE A 60 11.82 4.79 -9.80
C ILE A 60 10.74 4.50 -8.75
N THR A 61 10.36 5.51 -7.98
CA THR A 61 9.30 5.41 -6.97
C THR A 61 7.95 5.10 -7.62
N MET A 62 7.60 5.81 -8.70
CA MET A 62 6.41 5.56 -9.50
C MET A 62 6.35 4.09 -9.97
N ILE A 63 7.41 3.59 -10.61
CA ILE A 63 7.48 2.20 -11.11
C ILE A 63 7.35 1.20 -9.97
N THR A 64 7.95 1.49 -8.82
CA THR A 64 7.82 0.65 -7.62
C THR A 64 6.37 0.49 -7.20
N PHE A 65 5.60 1.59 -7.15
CA PHE A 65 4.17 1.53 -6.82
C PHE A 65 3.30 0.94 -7.93
N VAL A 66 3.69 1.04 -9.20
CA VAL A 66 3.07 0.25 -10.28
C VAL A 66 3.20 -1.25 -9.98
N GLY A 67 4.40 -1.69 -9.59
CA GLY A 67 4.64 -3.07 -9.17
C GLY A 67 3.75 -3.48 -8.00
N VAL A 68 3.63 -2.64 -6.96
CA VAL A 68 2.74 -2.86 -5.81
C VAL A 68 1.28 -3.00 -6.26
N ALA A 69 0.79 -2.11 -7.12
CA ALA A 69 -0.58 -2.14 -7.61
C ALA A 69 -0.87 -3.45 -8.36
N ILE A 70 0.04 -3.91 -9.23
CA ILE A 70 -0.14 -5.15 -10.00
C ILE A 70 -0.22 -6.37 -9.07
N VAL A 71 0.72 -6.51 -8.13
CA VAL A 71 0.75 -7.68 -7.24
C VAL A 71 -0.38 -7.66 -6.21
N ALA A 72 -0.96 -6.49 -5.94
CA ALA A 72 -2.11 -6.31 -5.05
C ALA A 72 -3.46 -6.42 -5.77
N LEU A 73 -3.51 -6.66 -7.09
CA LEU A 73 -4.79 -6.83 -7.78
C LEU A 73 -5.60 -7.98 -7.17
N PRO A 74 -6.88 -7.76 -6.79
CA PRO A 74 -7.73 -8.82 -6.27
C PRO A 74 -7.81 -9.99 -7.25
N ASN A 75 -7.57 -11.20 -6.76
CA ASN A 75 -7.60 -12.42 -7.55
C ASN A 75 -8.33 -13.54 -6.80
N LYS A 76 -8.80 -14.56 -7.54
CA LYS A 76 -9.51 -15.73 -6.99
C LYS A 76 -8.56 -16.87 -6.60
N ALA A 77 -7.28 -16.58 -6.37
CA ALA A 77 -6.32 -17.62 -6.02
C ALA A 77 -6.65 -18.23 -4.64
N SER A 78 -6.63 -19.56 -4.56
CA SER A 78 -6.81 -20.28 -3.29
C SER A 78 -5.50 -20.29 -2.51
N TYR A 79 -5.54 -19.76 -1.29
CA TYR A 79 -4.42 -19.72 -0.35
C TYR A 79 -4.80 -20.56 0.88
N GLY A 80 -4.01 -21.58 1.20
CA GLY A 80 -4.32 -22.53 2.27
C GLY A 80 -3.32 -23.68 2.32
N ALA A 81 -3.57 -24.67 3.19
CA ALA A 81 -2.74 -25.87 3.33
C ALA A 81 -2.56 -26.62 1.99
N ASP A 82 -3.58 -26.54 1.13
CA ASP A 82 -3.62 -27.18 -0.18
C ASP A 82 -2.73 -26.47 -1.22
N ASN A 83 -2.27 -25.24 -0.93
CA ASN A 83 -1.36 -24.48 -1.79
C ASN A 83 -0.33 -23.66 -0.98
N LEU A 84 0.61 -24.38 -0.38
CA LEU A 84 1.71 -23.80 0.41
C LEU A 84 2.58 -22.84 -0.40
N ALA A 85 2.80 -23.12 -1.69
CA ALA A 85 3.59 -22.27 -2.58
C ALA A 85 2.95 -20.90 -2.78
N ALA A 86 1.64 -20.86 -3.11
CA ALA A 86 0.90 -19.61 -3.24
C ALA A 86 0.90 -18.83 -1.92
N THR A 87 0.76 -19.52 -0.80
CA THR A 87 0.78 -18.91 0.55
C THR A 87 2.14 -18.27 0.86
N ALA A 88 3.24 -18.94 0.53
CA ALA A 88 4.59 -18.39 0.71
C ALA A 88 4.83 -17.15 -0.16
N ILE A 89 4.37 -17.17 -1.41
CA ILE A 89 4.45 -16.02 -2.33
C ILE A 89 3.64 -14.84 -1.79
N ALA A 90 2.39 -15.07 -1.33
CA ALA A 90 1.56 -14.02 -0.76
C ALA A 90 2.21 -13.36 0.46
N ARG A 91 2.89 -14.12 1.32
CA ARG A 91 3.65 -13.58 2.45
C ARG A 91 4.81 -12.69 2.00
N LYS A 92 5.57 -13.10 0.98
CA LYS A 92 6.67 -12.29 0.42
C LYS A 92 6.15 -10.99 -0.18
N ILE A 93 5.05 -11.06 -0.93
CA ILE A 93 4.38 -9.87 -1.48
C ILE A 93 3.94 -8.93 -0.34
N GLY A 94 3.27 -9.45 0.68
CA GLY A 94 2.86 -8.64 1.83
C GLY A 94 4.03 -7.96 2.55
N LEU A 95 5.16 -8.67 2.70
CA LEU A 95 6.38 -8.08 3.28
C LEU A 95 6.97 -6.99 2.39
N MET A 96 6.96 -7.17 1.07
CA MET A 96 7.41 -6.15 0.12
C MET A 96 6.55 -4.88 0.22
N VAL A 97 5.22 -5.02 0.25
CA VAL A 97 4.31 -3.88 0.40
C VAL A 97 4.59 -3.12 1.70
N LEU A 98 4.83 -3.83 2.80
CA LEU A 98 5.23 -3.22 4.07
C LEU A 98 6.52 -2.41 3.94
N ILE A 99 7.59 -3.01 3.41
CA ILE A 99 8.90 -2.36 3.29
C ILE A 99 8.83 -1.14 2.37
N ILE A 100 8.16 -1.26 1.22
CA ILE A 100 8.00 -0.15 0.27
C ILE A 100 7.27 1.03 0.92
N ASN A 101 6.21 0.77 1.69
CA ASN A 101 5.48 1.85 2.37
C ASN A 101 6.31 2.49 3.49
N LEU A 102 7.08 1.71 4.27
CA LEU A 102 7.99 2.28 5.27
C LEU A 102 9.07 3.15 4.63
N PHE A 103 9.63 2.69 3.50
CA PHE A 103 10.66 3.44 2.78
C PHE A 103 10.10 4.74 2.20
N GLN A 104 8.91 4.69 1.59
CA GLN A 104 8.26 5.89 1.07
C GLN A 104 7.88 6.88 2.17
N ALA A 105 7.39 6.37 3.32
CA ALA A 105 7.15 7.21 4.49
C ALA A 105 8.43 7.93 4.95
N TYR A 106 9.56 7.22 5.00
CA TYR A 106 10.85 7.81 5.33
C TYR A 106 11.26 8.89 4.32
N ILE A 107 11.14 8.62 3.02
CA ILE A 107 11.46 9.60 1.97
C ILE A 107 10.63 10.88 2.17
N ILE A 108 9.30 10.74 2.32
CA ILE A 108 8.42 11.90 2.46
C ILE A 108 8.74 12.67 3.75
N LEU A 109 8.83 11.98 4.89
CA LEU A 109 8.94 12.65 6.18
C LEU A 109 10.34 13.20 6.49
N GLN A 110 11.40 12.71 5.83
CA GLN A 110 12.78 13.02 6.22
C GLN A 110 13.63 13.59 5.08
N ILE A 111 13.25 13.36 3.82
CA ILE A 111 14.07 13.76 2.67
C ILE A 111 13.36 14.84 1.83
N ARG A 112 12.03 14.75 1.70
CA ARG A 112 11.27 15.64 0.83
C ARG A 112 10.57 16.75 1.61
N GLU A 113 10.98 17.98 1.35
CA GLU A 113 10.33 19.19 1.88
C GLU A 113 9.17 19.68 0.98
N ASP A 114 9.08 19.14 -0.24
CA ASP A 114 8.11 19.55 -1.26
C ASP A 114 6.82 18.72 -1.25
N VAL A 115 6.68 17.80 -0.31
CA VAL A 115 5.47 16.98 -0.09
C VAL A 115 4.99 17.16 1.33
N ALA A 116 3.69 17.33 1.51
CA ALA A 116 3.11 17.44 2.84
C ALA A 116 3.25 16.15 3.66
N ASP A 117 3.68 16.27 4.91
CA ASP A 117 3.97 15.17 5.84
C ASP A 117 2.82 14.16 5.99
N HIS A 118 1.56 14.62 5.88
CA HIS A 118 0.40 13.73 6.03
C HIS A 118 0.36 12.60 5.01
N PHE A 119 0.94 12.78 3.82
CA PHE A 119 1.11 11.69 2.87
C PHE A 119 2.10 10.63 3.37
N GLY A 120 3.18 11.05 4.04
CA GLY A 120 4.09 10.14 4.73
C GLY A 120 3.40 9.35 5.84
N TYR A 121 2.55 10.01 6.64
CA TYR A 121 1.75 9.34 7.67
C TYR A 121 0.73 8.34 7.09
N MET A 122 0.18 8.57 5.89
CA MET A 122 -0.69 7.58 5.23
C MET A 122 0.08 6.31 4.83
N HIS A 123 1.32 6.44 4.38
CA HIS A 123 2.19 5.28 4.14
C HIS A 123 2.48 4.51 5.43
N ILE A 124 2.72 5.21 6.55
CA ILE A 124 2.84 4.59 7.88
C ILE A 124 1.56 3.84 8.23
N ALA A 125 0.37 4.42 7.97
CA ALA A 125 -0.89 3.75 8.23
C ALA A 125 -1.03 2.44 7.44
N ILE A 126 -0.68 2.41 6.15
CA ILE A 126 -0.63 1.16 5.36
C ILE A 126 0.36 0.17 5.99
N ALA A 127 1.56 0.60 6.34
CA ALA A 127 2.56 -0.26 6.99
C ALA A 127 2.03 -0.89 8.30
N LEU A 128 1.34 -0.12 9.14
CA LEU A 128 0.73 -0.63 10.37
C LEU A 128 -0.38 -1.64 10.09
N ILE A 129 -1.22 -1.42 9.06
CA ILE A 129 -2.23 -2.40 8.64
C ILE A 129 -1.57 -3.70 8.17
N MET A 130 -0.48 -3.62 7.41
CA MET A 130 0.29 -4.81 7.00
C MET A 130 0.86 -5.57 8.19
N ILE A 131 1.44 -4.86 9.17
CA ILE A 131 1.94 -5.46 10.41
C ILE A 131 0.81 -6.15 11.18
N TYR A 132 -0.34 -5.48 11.32
CA TYR A 132 -1.53 -6.05 11.97
C TYR A 132 -1.94 -7.38 11.32
N VAL A 133 -2.04 -7.43 9.99
CA VAL A 133 -2.39 -8.64 9.24
C VAL A 133 -1.35 -9.74 9.46
N ILE A 134 -0.05 -9.41 9.36
CA ILE A 134 1.05 -10.37 9.55
C ILE A 134 1.01 -10.98 10.96
N ILE A 135 0.81 -10.16 11.98
CA ILE A 135 0.73 -10.63 13.37
C ILE A 135 -0.52 -11.48 13.57
N ARG A 136 -1.71 -10.97 13.22
CA ARG A 136 -2.99 -11.67 13.44
C ARG A 136 -3.04 -13.02 12.75
N SER A 137 -2.50 -13.11 11.53
CA SER A 137 -2.43 -14.38 10.77
C SER A 137 -1.52 -15.45 11.40
N LYS A 138 -0.65 -15.06 12.34
CA LYS A 138 0.21 -16.00 13.09
C LYS A 138 -0.30 -16.30 14.49
N THR A 139 -0.91 -15.31 15.16
CA THR A 139 -1.27 -15.42 16.58
C THR A 139 -2.69 -15.92 16.82
N SER A 140 -3.55 -15.93 15.81
CA SER A 140 -4.99 -16.14 15.99
C SER A 140 -5.47 -17.31 15.14
N SER A 141 -6.03 -18.33 15.80
CA SER A 141 -6.57 -19.52 15.14
C SER A 141 -7.84 -19.23 14.34
N ASP A 142 -8.51 -18.11 14.60
CA ASP A 142 -9.70 -17.63 13.91
C ASP A 142 -9.38 -16.77 12.67
N PHE A 143 -8.10 -16.50 12.38
CA PHE A 143 -7.74 -15.69 11.22
C PHE A 143 -7.87 -16.49 9.93
N SER A 144 -8.84 -16.13 9.11
CA SER A 144 -9.00 -16.69 7.76
C SER A 144 -9.50 -15.63 6.80
N TRP A 145 -8.82 -15.49 5.67
CA TRP A 145 -9.27 -14.61 4.60
C TRP A 145 -10.59 -15.10 4.00
N LYS A 146 -11.57 -14.21 3.93
CA LYS A 146 -12.84 -14.35 3.21
C LYS A 146 -12.77 -13.66 1.86
#